data_AF-A0A947BT28-F1
#
_entry.id   AF-A0A947BT28-F1
#
_cell.length_a   1.000
_cell.length_b   1.000
_cell.length_c   1.000
_cell.angle_alpha   90.00
_cell.angle_beta   90.00
_cell.angle_gamma   90.00
#
_symmetry.space_group_name_H-M   'P 1'
#
loop_
_entity.id
_entity.type
_entity.pdbx_description
1 polymer ?
#
loop_
_entity_poly.entity_id
_entity_poly.type
_entity_poly.pdbx_seq_one_letter_code
_entity_poly.pdbx_strand_id
1 'polypeptide(L)'
;MFDSTTLNVFLIILLIVGVWVFILWSNTRTMHKHIQQVAQQQSVIRHDNAARSLCRAIHTLQPTVHAGIDYIISEGGPNQRAHIAKWLSTSIPQPKPEELEQAMQRIAGTDPVKDHAAQRLAEYPSVEDQLDAAYKARHGDPADQIKLDEQIAKVKQKYPKSDECL
;
A
#
# COMPACT_ATOMS: atom_id res chain seq x y z
N MET A 1 -37.23 -12.19 -45.19
CA MET A 1 -36.89 -10.76 -45.25
C MET A 1 -37.02 -10.27 -43.82
N PHE A 2 -35.94 -9.83 -43.16
CA PHE A 2 -36.05 -9.37 -41.77
C PHE A 2 -36.98 -8.17 -41.71
N ASP A 3 -37.96 -8.20 -40.80
CA ASP A 3 -38.87 -7.09 -40.65
C ASP A 3 -38.15 -5.89 -40.02
N SER A 4 -38.51 -4.69 -40.46
CA SER A 4 -37.80 -3.45 -40.11
C SER A 4 -37.75 -3.21 -38.59
N THR A 5 -38.80 -3.65 -37.87
CA THR A 5 -38.90 -3.58 -36.41
C THR A 5 -37.89 -4.49 -35.71
N THR A 6 -37.74 -5.74 -36.18
CA THR A 6 -36.72 -6.67 -35.65
C THR A 6 -35.31 -6.14 -35.87
N LEU A 7 -35.01 -5.60 -37.05
CA LEU A 7 -33.70 -5.01 -37.35
C LEU A 7 -33.38 -3.84 -36.38
N ASN A 8 -34.35 -2.95 -36.17
CA ASN A 8 -34.18 -1.80 -35.27
C ASN A 8 -33.94 -2.21 -33.81
N VAL A 9 -34.69 -3.21 -33.31
CA VAL A 9 -34.49 -3.72 -31.94
C VAL A 9 -33.10 -4.33 -31.78
N PHE A 10 -32.64 -5.13 -32.75
CA PHE A 10 -31.28 -5.68 -32.71
C PHE A 10 -30.20 -4.60 -32.72
N LEU A 11 -30.36 -3.56 -33.55
CA LEU A 11 -29.41 -2.44 -33.58
C LEU A 11 -29.35 -1.69 -32.25
N ILE A 12 -30.50 -1.45 -31.60
CA ILE A 12 -30.56 -0.79 -30.29
C ILE A 12 -29.83 -1.64 -29.23
N ILE A 13 -30.09 -2.95 -29.19
CA ILE A 13 -29.41 -3.85 -28.23
C ILE A 13 -27.90 -3.85 -28.48
N LEU A 14 -27.47 -3.93 -29.73
CA LEU A 14 -26.05 -3.93 -30.10
C LEU A 14 -25.37 -2.61 -29.70
N LEU A 15 -26.06 -1.49 -29.85
CA LEU A 15 -25.58 -0.18 -29.43
C LEU A 15 -25.43 -0.10 -27.90
N ILE A 16 -26.42 -0.59 -27.14
CA ILE A 16 -26.37 -0.66 -25.68
C ILE A 16 -25.18 -1.53 -25.23
N VAL A 17 -25.03 -2.73 -25.80
CA VAL A 17 -23.91 -3.64 -25.50
C VAL A 17 -22.57 -2.97 -25.84
N GLY A 18 -22.47 -2.31 -26.99
CA GLY A 18 -21.27 -1.58 -27.39
C GLY A 18 -20.88 -0.47 -26.42
N VAL A 19 -21.86 0.31 -25.94
CA VAL A 19 -21.63 1.35 -24.92
C VAL A 19 -21.14 0.73 -23.60
N TRP A 20 -21.76 -0.37 -23.15
CA TRP A 20 -21.33 -1.06 -21.93
C TRP A 20 -19.90 -1.60 -22.03
N VAL A 21 -19.55 -2.25 -23.15
CA VAL A 21 -18.20 -2.75 -23.40
C VAL A 21 -17.18 -1.60 -23.40
N PHE A 22 -17.52 -0.48 -24.03
CA PHE A 22 -16.67 0.70 -24.05
C PHE A 22 -16.44 1.28 -22.65
N ILE A 23 -17.50 1.43 -21.84
CA ILE A 23 -17.40 1.92 -20.46
C ILE A 23 -16.54 0.98 -19.61
N LEU A 24 -16.79 -0.33 -19.68
CA LEU A 24 -16.02 -1.35 -18.94
C LEU A 24 -14.53 -1.30 -19.32
N TRP A 25 -14.23 -1.24 -20.61
CA TRP A 25 -12.87 -1.20 -21.10
C TRP A 25 -12.14 0.09 -20.70
N SER A 26 -12.82 1.24 -20.81
CA SER A 26 -12.28 2.54 -20.39
C SER A 26 -11.95 2.52 -18.89
N ASN A 27 -12.88 2.06 -18.05
CA ASN A 27 -12.69 1.96 -16.61
C ASN A 27 -11.58 0.97 -16.23
N THR A 28 -11.47 -0.15 -16.93
CA THR A 28 -10.40 -1.14 -16.68
C THR A 28 -9.03 -0.53 -17.00
N ARG A 29 -8.92 0.24 -18.10
CA ARG A 29 -7.68 0.92 -18.48
C ARG A 29 -7.28 2.02 -17.51
N THR A 30 -8.22 2.83 -17.04
CA THR A 30 -7.93 3.85 -16.02
C THR A 30 -7.52 3.20 -14.71
N MET A 31 -8.20 2.14 -14.28
CA MET A 31 -7.86 1.37 -13.08
C MET A 31 -6.45 0.78 -13.16
N HIS A 32 -6.06 0.22 -14.31
CA HIS A 32 -4.70 -0.31 -14.49
C HIS A 32 -3.62 0.77 -14.30
N LYS A 33 -3.84 1.98 -14.82
CA LYS A 33 -2.92 3.11 -14.60
C LYS A 33 -2.84 3.52 -13.13
N HIS A 34 -3.98 3.57 -12.43
CA HIS A 34 -3.99 3.87 -10.99
C HIS A 34 -3.26 2.81 -10.17
N ILE A 35 -3.48 1.52 -10.46
CA ILE A 35 -2.77 0.42 -9.81
C ILE A 35 -1.26 0.54 -10.04
N GLN A 36 -0.84 0.79 -11.28
CA GLN A 36 0.57 0.94 -11.62
C GLN A 36 1.21 2.13 -10.88
N GLN A 37 0.50 3.26 -10.79
CA GLN A 37 0.97 4.44 -10.05
C GLN A 37 1.11 4.14 -8.56
N VAL A 38 0.12 3.52 -7.94
CA VAL A 38 0.18 3.14 -6.51
C VAL A 38 1.31 2.15 -6.26
N ALA A 39 1.49 1.15 -7.13
CA ALA A 39 2.60 0.19 -7.03
C ALA A 39 3.96 0.88 -7.14
N GLN A 40 4.12 1.83 -8.06
CA GLN A 40 5.35 2.61 -8.19
C GLN A 40 5.62 3.43 -6.93
N GLN A 41 4.60 4.08 -6.37
CA GLN A 41 4.73 4.85 -5.12
C GLN A 41 5.06 3.97 -3.92
N GLN A 42 4.47 2.78 -3.83
CA GLN A 42 4.83 1.80 -2.80
C GLN A 42 6.29 1.33 -2.97
N SER A 43 6.76 1.15 -4.21
CA SER A 43 8.17 0.83 -4.46
C SER A 43 9.10 1.94 -3.97
N VAL A 44 8.80 3.21 -4.28
CA VAL A 44 9.57 4.37 -3.80
C VAL A 44 9.65 4.38 -2.27
N ILE A 45 8.50 4.25 -1.59
CA ILE A 45 8.41 4.24 -0.13
C ILE A 45 9.15 3.04 0.49
N ARG A 46 9.21 1.91 -0.22
CA ARG A 46 9.91 0.71 0.23
C ARG A 46 11.42 0.83 0.11
N HIS A 47 11.95 1.53 -0.89
CA HIS A 47 13.41 1.60 -1.11
C HIS A 47 14.05 2.87 -0.54
N ASP A 48 13.31 3.97 -0.42
CA ASP A 48 13.81 5.23 0.12
C ASP A 48 13.31 5.49 1.54
N ASN A 49 14.25 5.53 2.50
CA ASN A 49 13.97 5.84 3.90
C ASN A 49 13.43 7.27 4.10
N ALA A 50 13.88 8.24 3.29
CA ALA A 50 13.38 9.61 3.35
C ALA A 50 11.93 9.67 2.87
N ALA A 51 11.60 8.98 1.78
CA ALA A 51 10.22 8.86 1.28
C ALA A 51 9.31 8.19 2.33
N ARG A 52 9.79 7.14 3.00
CA ARG A 52 9.06 6.47 4.08
C ARG A 52 8.81 7.37 5.28
N SER A 53 9.82 8.13 5.69
CA SER A 53 9.71 9.06 6.82
C SER A 53 8.71 10.17 6.52
N LEU A 54 8.76 10.71 5.29
CA LEU A 54 7.81 11.72 4.82
C LEU A 54 6.38 11.17 4.75
N CYS A 55 6.20 9.93 4.27
CA CYS A 55 4.90 9.26 4.26
C CYS A 55 4.34 9.08 5.68
N ARG A 56 5.17 8.66 6.64
CA ARG A 56 4.76 8.53 8.05
C ARG A 56 4.38 9.89 8.65
N ALA A 57 5.16 10.94 8.38
CA ALA A 57 4.88 12.28 8.87
C ALA A 57 3.54 12.83 8.36
N ILE A 58 3.25 12.64 7.06
CA ILE A 58 1.95 13.01 6.49
C ILE A 58 0.83 12.21 7.15
N HIS A 59 1.01 10.90 7.32
CA HIS A 59 0.00 10.05 7.95
C HIS A 59 -0.29 10.47 9.40
N THR A 60 0.72 10.87 10.17
CA THR A 60 0.53 11.40 11.54
C THR A 60 -0.26 12.70 11.55
N LEU A 61 -0.03 13.60 10.58
CA LEU A 61 -0.74 14.87 10.50
C LEU A 61 -2.16 14.70 9.92
N GLN A 62 -2.31 13.82 8.95
CA GLN A 62 -3.52 13.63 8.14
C GLN A 62 -3.72 12.14 7.84
N PRO A 63 -4.31 11.37 8.77
CA PRO A 63 -4.44 9.91 8.64
C PRO A 63 -5.27 9.45 7.44
N THR A 64 -6.13 10.33 6.92
CA THR A 64 -7.04 10.05 5.80
C THR A 64 -6.40 10.18 4.43
N VAL A 65 -5.16 10.66 4.35
CA VAL A 65 -4.46 11.00 3.10
C VAL A 65 -3.49 9.88 2.73
N HIS A 66 -3.53 9.43 1.47
CA HIS A 66 -2.77 8.27 1.00
C HIS A 66 -1.82 8.59 -0.15
N ALA A 67 -0.59 8.07 -0.07
CA ALA A 67 0.40 8.18 -1.13
C ALA A 67 -0.05 7.45 -2.42
N GLY A 68 0.17 8.07 -3.57
CA GLY A 68 -0.23 7.60 -4.89
C GLY A 68 -1.68 7.89 -5.28
N ILE A 69 -2.52 8.32 -4.34
CA ILE A 69 -3.92 8.71 -4.57
C ILE A 69 -4.07 10.21 -4.32
N ASP A 70 -3.79 10.65 -3.09
CA ASP A 70 -3.98 12.02 -2.64
C ASP A 70 -2.72 12.89 -2.80
N TYR A 71 -1.55 12.27 -2.87
CA TYR A 71 -0.28 12.94 -3.14
C TYR A 71 0.73 11.99 -3.77
N ILE A 72 1.73 12.53 -4.46
CA ILE A 72 2.80 11.78 -5.12
C ILE A 72 4.14 12.19 -4.53
N ILE A 73 4.94 11.21 -4.11
CA ILE A 73 6.32 11.39 -3.66
C ILE A 73 7.27 11.13 -4.84
N SER A 74 8.24 12.03 -5.02
CA SER A 74 9.40 11.81 -5.90
C SER A 74 10.60 11.47 -5.04
N GLU A 75 11.41 10.49 -5.45
CA GLU A 75 12.68 10.09 -4.80
C GLU A 75 13.70 11.24 -4.75
N GLY A 76 13.54 12.26 -5.61
CA GLY A 76 14.54 13.31 -5.79
C GLY A 76 15.72 12.83 -6.66
N GLY A 77 16.60 13.75 -7.03
CA GLY A 77 17.83 13.45 -7.75
C GLY A 77 18.99 13.06 -6.81
N PRO A 78 20.20 12.80 -7.34
CA PRO A 78 21.35 12.36 -6.53
C PRO A 78 21.73 13.29 -5.36
N ASN A 79 21.33 14.56 -5.41
CA ASN A 79 21.58 15.56 -4.36
C ASN A 79 20.30 16.11 -3.71
N GLN A 80 19.13 15.49 -3.95
CA GLN A 80 17.86 16.00 -3.45
C GLN A 80 17.10 14.88 -2.73
N ARG A 81 16.64 15.14 -1.51
CA ARG A 81 15.83 14.19 -0.75
C ARG A 81 14.45 14.02 -1.37
N ALA A 82 13.82 12.89 -1.08
CA ALA A 82 12.43 12.66 -1.44
C ALA A 82 11.52 13.78 -0.95
N HIS A 83 10.62 14.23 -1.83
CA HIS A 83 9.70 15.33 -1.54
C HIS A 83 8.34 15.08 -2.19
N ILE A 84 7.33 15.80 -1.71
CA ILE A 84 5.99 15.79 -2.29
C ILE A 84 6.07 16.48 -3.66
N ALA A 85 5.96 15.72 -4.73
CA ALA A 85 6.01 16.23 -6.09
C ALA A 85 4.66 16.82 -6.53
N LYS A 86 3.56 16.20 -6.11
CA LYS A 86 2.20 16.67 -6.41
C LYS A 86 1.27 16.42 -5.24
N TRP A 87 0.40 17.39 -4.99
CA TRP A 87 -0.75 17.27 -4.10
C TRP A 87 -2.01 17.17 -4.95
N LEU A 88 -2.75 16.07 -4.81
CA LEU A 88 -3.93 15.74 -5.60
C LEU A 88 -5.23 15.84 -4.79
N SER A 89 -5.14 15.87 -3.45
CA SER A 89 -6.32 16.06 -2.61
C SER A 89 -6.87 17.48 -2.74
N THR A 90 -8.15 17.59 -3.10
CA THR A 90 -8.85 18.86 -3.26
C THR A 90 -9.48 19.35 -1.96
N SER A 91 -9.80 18.44 -1.03
CA SER A 91 -10.48 18.76 0.23
C SER A 91 -9.53 19.04 1.39
N ILE A 92 -8.33 18.45 1.35
CA ILE A 92 -7.35 18.55 2.43
C ILE A 92 -6.17 19.36 1.92
N PRO A 93 -5.81 20.49 2.56
CA PRO A 93 -4.67 21.28 2.14
C PRO A 93 -3.35 20.56 2.46
N GLN A 94 -2.35 20.79 1.62
CA GLN A 94 -0.99 20.32 1.87
C GLN A 94 -0.49 20.87 3.22
N PRO A 95 0.06 20.03 4.11
CA PRO A 95 0.67 20.47 5.36
C PRO A 95 1.76 21.52 5.12
N LYS A 96 1.93 22.45 6.06
CA LYS A 96 3.01 23.43 5.96
C LYS A 96 4.37 22.73 6.08
N PRO A 97 5.42 23.23 5.40
CA PRO A 97 6.75 22.66 5.50
C PRO A 97 7.25 22.59 6.95
N GLU A 98 6.95 23.59 7.80
CA GLU A 98 7.38 23.57 9.20
C GLU A 98 6.69 22.48 10.02
N GLU A 99 5.39 22.28 9.81
CA GLU A 99 4.61 21.23 10.48
C GLU A 99 5.08 19.84 10.07
N LEU A 100 5.41 19.67 8.78
CA LEU A 100 5.93 18.43 8.23
C LEU A 100 7.32 18.12 8.80
N GLU A 101 8.22 19.09 8.83
CA GLU A 101 9.56 18.93 9.43
C GLU A 101 9.47 18.61 10.93
N GLN A 102 8.58 19.27 11.68
CA GLN A 102 8.34 18.94 13.08
C GLN A 102 7.81 17.52 13.27
N ALA A 103 6.86 17.08 12.43
CA ALA A 103 6.36 15.72 12.45
C ALA A 103 7.46 14.70 12.12
N MET A 104 8.29 14.99 11.11
CA MET A 104 9.45 14.18 10.76
C MET A 104 10.47 14.12 11.90
N GLN A 105 10.73 15.21 12.60
CA GLN A 105 11.62 15.25 13.78
C GLN A 105 11.04 14.46 14.96
N ARG A 106 9.73 14.55 15.21
CA ARG A 106 9.05 13.73 16.24
C ARG A 106 9.17 12.24 15.92
N ILE A 107 8.98 11.87 14.65
CA ILE A 107 9.14 10.48 14.18
C ILE A 107 10.60 10.06 14.24
N ALA A 108 11.56 10.90 13.86
CA ALA A 108 12.99 10.60 13.93
C ALA A 108 13.51 10.47 15.37
N GLY A 109 12.93 11.21 16.32
CA GLY A 109 13.15 11.06 17.76
C GLY A 109 12.45 9.84 18.36
N THR A 110 11.51 9.24 17.62
CA THR A 110 10.95 7.92 17.92
C THR A 110 11.91 6.89 17.33
N ASP A 111 12.88 6.49 18.16
CA ASP A 111 13.95 5.55 17.85
C ASP A 111 13.51 4.46 16.82
N PRO A 112 14.23 4.21 15.71
CA PRO A 112 13.97 3.06 14.84
C PRO A 112 14.00 1.72 15.60
N VAL A 113 14.58 1.69 16.82
CA VAL A 113 14.47 0.58 17.78
C VAL A 113 13.03 0.41 18.35
N LYS A 114 12.12 1.36 18.14
CA LYS A 114 10.68 1.24 18.45
C LYS A 114 9.82 0.83 17.25
N ASP A 115 10.39 0.75 16.05
CA ASP A 115 9.72 0.16 14.89
C ASP A 115 9.72 -1.37 15.01
N HIS A 116 8.89 -1.85 15.94
CA HIS A 116 8.70 -3.27 16.24
C HIS A 116 8.36 -4.05 14.96
N ALA A 117 7.75 -3.44 13.95
CA ALA A 117 7.47 -4.11 12.68
C ALA A 117 8.77 -4.40 11.91
N ALA A 118 9.69 -3.44 11.82
CA ALA A 118 11.00 -3.64 11.19
C ALA A 118 11.86 -4.66 11.96
N GLN A 119 11.85 -4.60 13.30
CA GLN A 119 12.59 -5.53 14.14
C GLN A 119 12.04 -6.95 14.08
N ARG A 120 10.71 -7.10 14.13
CA ARG A 120 10.05 -8.41 13.96
C ARG A 120 10.34 -8.99 12.59
N LEU A 121 10.32 -8.18 11.53
CA LEU A 121 10.60 -8.64 10.17
C LEU A 121 12.02 -9.23 10.04
N ALA A 122 13.00 -8.67 10.74
CA ALA A 122 14.38 -9.16 10.69
C ALA A 122 14.56 -10.54 11.36
N GLU A 123 13.73 -10.88 12.36
CA GLU A 123 13.85 -12.12 13.14
C GLU A 123 12.75 -13.15 12.85
N TYR A 124 11.74 -12.77 12.07
CA TYR A 124 10.68 -13.68 11.67
C TYR A 124 11.22 -14.78 10.74
N PRO A 125 10.68 -16.01 10.87
CA PRO A 125 10.95 -17.07 9.90
C PRO A 125 10.56 -16.62 8.50
N SER A 126 11.20 -17.20 7.47
CA SER A 126 10.85 -16.89 6.09
C SER A 126 9.41 -17.26 5.77
N VAL A 127 8.81 -16.62 4.76
CA VAL A 127 7.46 -16.95 4.31
C VAL A 127 7.41 -18.38 3.76
N GLU A 128 8.51 -18.85 3.15
CA GLU A 128 8.64 -20.20 2.60
C GLU A 128 8.56 -21.25 3.72
N ASP A 129 9.30 -21.06 4.81
CA ASP A 129 9.27 -21.96 5.98
C ASP A 129 7.89 -22.01 6.62
N GLN A 130 7.22 -20.85 6.71
CA GLN A 130 5.87 -20.76 7.26
C GLN A 130 4.85 -21.50 6.39
N LEU A 131 4.98 -21.42 5.07
CA LEU A 131 4.10 -22.12 4.13
C LEU A 131 4.34 -23.63 4.13
N ASP A 132 5.60 -24.07 4.18
CA ASP A 132 5.96 -25.49 4.25
C ASP A 132 5.45 -26.13 5.55
N ALA A 133 5.65 -25.48 6.69
CA ALA A 133 5.14 -25.97 7.97
C ALA A 133 3.60 -26.01 8.01
N ALA A 134 2.93 -25.00 7.43
CA ALA A 134 1.48 -25.01 7.30
C ALA A 134 0.99 -26.15 6.39
N TYR A 135 1.74 -26.49 5.34
CA TYR A 135 1.43 -27.62 4.47
C TYR A 135 1.56 -28.97 5.22
N LYS A 136 2.67 -29.19 5.95
CA LYS A 136 2.89 -30.40 6.75
C LYS A 136 1.84 -30.58 7.84
N ALA A 137 1.46 -29.50 8.52
CA ALA A 137 0.43 -29.53 9.55
C ALA A 137 -0.94 -29.96 9.01
N ARG A 138 -1.31 -29.51 7.80
CA ARG A 138 -2.54 -29.96 7.12
C ARG A 138 -2.52 -31.45 6.77
N HIS A 139 -1.34 -32.05 6.68
CA HIS A 139 -1.15 -33.48 6.41
C HIS A 139 -0.89 -34.30 7.69
N GLY A 140 -1.11 -33.71 8.88
CA GLY A 140 -1.05 -34.41 10.16
C GLY A 140 0.28 -34.33 10.89
N ASP A 141 1.27 -33.56 10.39
CA ASP A 141 2.53 -33.31 11.08
C ASP A 141 2.67 -31.83 11.48
N PRO A 142 2.23 -31.44 12.70
CA PRO A 142 2.27 -30.06 13.15
C PRO A 142 3.59 -29.65 13.81
N ALA A 143 4.60 -30.52 13.87
CA ALA A 143 5.80 -30.29 14.67
C ALA A 143 6.53 -28.99 14.27
N ASP A 144 6.71 -28.77 12.97
CA ASP A 144 7.36 -27.57 12.43
C ASP A 144 6.51 -26.31 12.65
N GLN A 145 5.19 -26.42 12.56
CA GLN A 145 4.28 -25.30 12.79
C GLN A 145 4.34 -24.82 14.25
N ILE A 146 4.31 -25.75 15.21
CA ILE A 146 4.42 -25.42 16.65
C ILE A 146 5.74 -24.69 16.94
N LYS A 147 6.84 -25.17 16.37
CA LYS A 147 8.17 -24.56 16.54
C LYS A 147 8.23 -23.13 15.98
N LEU A 148 7.65 -22.91 14.80
CA LEU A 148 7.59 -21.59 14.17
C LEU A 148 6.70 -20.63 14.98
N ASP A 149 5.57 -21.12 15.48
CA ASP A 149 4.66 -20.33 16.32
C ASP A 149 5.34 -19.90 17.62
N GLU A 150 6.12 -20.78 18.26
CA GLU A 150 6.94 -20.43 19.43
C GLU A 150 8.01 -19.38 19.11
N GLN A 151 8.68 -19.50 17.96
CA GLN A 151 9.67 -18.52 17.53
C GLN A 151 9.02 -17.15 17.29
N ILE A 152 7.89 -17.12 16.58
CA ILE A 152 7.12 -15.91 16.33
C ILE A 152 6.64 -15.30 17.66
N ALA A 153 6.20 -16.12 18.61
CA ALA A 153 5.81 -15.66 19.94
C ALA A 153 6.97 -15.02 20.70
N LYS A 154 8.17 -15.63 20.67
CA LYS A 154 9.39 -15.07 21.28
C LYS A 154 9.76 -13.73 20.65
N VAL A 155 9.73 -13.61 19.33
CA VAL A 155 10.03 -12.35 18.63
C VAL A 155 8.98 -11.27 18.96
N LYS A 156 7.70 -11.63 19.05
CA LYS A 156 6.62 -10.71 19.47
C LYS A 156 6.77 -10.24 20.92
N GLN A 157 7.22 -11.11 21.83
CA GLN A 157 7.52 -10.77 23.22
C GLN A 157 8.76 -9.87 23.34
N LYS A 158 9.80 -10.16 22.55
CA LYS A 158 11.03 -9.37 22.48
C LYS A 158 10.77 -7.94 21.96
N TYR A 159 9.84 -7.80 21.03
CA TYR A 159 9.45 -6.53 20.42
C TYR A 159 7.94 -6.28 20.56
N PRO A 160 7.44 -5.91 21.75
CA PRO A 160 6.01 -5.71 21.98
C PRO A 160 5.44 -4.54 21.15
N LYS A 161 4.15 -4.61 20.79
CA LYS A 161 3.44 -3.44 20.25
C LYS A 161 3.12 -2.53 21.43
N SER A 162 3.50 -1.26 21.39
CA SER A 162 3.02 -0.27 22.37
C SER A 162 1.66 0.27 21.91
N ASP A 163 0.75 0.49 22.85
CA ASP A 163 -0.60 1.06 22.58
C ASP A 163 -0.55 2.47 21.97
N GLU A 164 0.59 3.17 22.07
CA GLU A 164 0.85 4.46 21.41
C GLU A 164 1.04 4.35 19.87
N CYS A 165 1.05 3.14 19.30
CA CYS A 165 1.24 2.89 17.86
C CYS A 165 -0.02 2.37 17.15
N LEU A 166 -1.21 2.58 17.72
CA LEU A 166 -2.51 2.30 17.09
C LEU A 166 -3.14 3.54 16.47
#